data_AF-A0A7Y5DF41-F1
#
_entry.id   AF-A0A7Y5DF41-F1
#
_cell.length_a   1.000
_cell.length_b   1.000
_cell.length_c   1.000
_cell.angle_alpha   90.00
_cell.angle_beta   90.00
_cell.angle_gamma   90.00
#
_symmetry.space_group_name_H-M   'P 1'
#
loop_
_entity.id
_entity.type
_entity.pdbx_description
1 polymer ?
#
loop_
_entity_poly.entity_id
_entity_poly.type
_entity_poly.pdbx_seq_one_letter_code
_entity_poly.pdbx_strand_id
1 'polypeptide(L)'
;MHCIEQSPVLLVGDFKLYDDIRAPESVAALICRKLLGRPPPVRSYRGRGLGTAMFVLLSDLARSAGFHRLEGWISDVDTKYNPDLPDWYRRRGFIVTNGPGQYPHQVATICKDLTGGPGFGDGCR
;
A
#
# COMPACT_ATOMS: atom_id res chain seq x y z
N MET A 1 -2.40 -6.71 10.27
CA MET A 1 -3.19 -6.22 9.13
C MET A 1 -4.58 -5.93 9.67
N HIS A 2 -4.99 -4.66 9.74
CA HIS A 2 -6.35 -4.30 10.14
C HIS A 2 -7.18 -4.25 8.86
N CYS A 3 -7.85 -5.35 8.56
CA CYS A 3 -8.88 -5.40 7.54
C CYS A 3 -10.23 -5.32 8.23
N ILE A 4 -11.09 -4.45 7.72
CA ILE A 4 -12.49 -4.39 8.14
C ILE A 4 -13.29 -4.92 6.96
N GLU A 5 -13.90 -6.09 7.15
CA GLU A 5 -14.79 -6.68 6.17
C GLU A 5 -16.17 -6.02 6.29
N GLN A 6 -16.58 -5.28 5.26
CA GLN A 6 -17.91 -4.68 5.17
C GLN A 6 -18.51 -5.06 3.83
N SER A 7 -19.01 -6.29 3.72
CA SER A 7 -19.57 -6.82 2.46
C SER A 7 -20.51 -5.78 1.79
N PRO A 8 -20.31 -5.45 0.49
CA PRO A 8 -19.44 -6.10 -0.50
C PRO A 8 -18.03 -5.49 -0.63
N VAL A 9 -17.56 -4.75 0.38
CA VAL A 9 -16.31 -3.98 0.41
C VAL A 9 -15.28 -4.61 1.36
N LEU A 10 -14.03 -4.67 0.90
CA LEU A 10 -12.88 -4.94 1.75
C LEU A 10 -12.14 -3.62 2.03
N LEU A 11 -12.23 -3.14 3.27
CA LEU A 11 -11.47 -1.98 3.72
C LEU A 11 -10.06 -2.43 4.13
N VAL A 12 -9.06 -2.01 3.36
CA VAL A 12 -7.66 -2.30 3.66
C VAL A 12 -7.08 -1.12 4.42
N GLY A 13 -6.89 -1.27 5.74
CA GLY A 13 -6.15 -0.31 6.56
C GLY A 13 -4.64 -0.35 6.31
N ASP A 14 -3.88 0.42 7.09
CA ASP A 14 -2.42 0.56 6.95
C ASP A 14 -1.69 -0.79 6.85
N PHE A 15 -0.98 -0.99 5.74
CA PHE A 15 -0.01 -2.06 5.61
C PHE A 15 1.37 -1.57 6.03
N LYS A 16 1.81 -1.98 7.22
CA LYS A 16 3.15 -1.67 7.73
C LYS A 16 4.09 -2.80 7.34
N LEU A 17 4.98 -2.53 6.39
CA LEU A 17 6.14 -3.38 6.14
C LEU A 17 7.21 -2.99 7.16
N TYR A 18 7.42 -3.84 8.16
CA TYR A 18 8.50 -3.64 9.12
C TYR A 18 9.84 -4.00 8.44
N ASP A 19 10.80 -3.10 8.57
CA ASP A 19 12.10 -3.16 7.89
C ASP A 19 13.16 -3.90 8.75
N ASP A 20 12.72 -4.79 9.63
CA ASP A 20 13.55 -5.49 10.61
C ASP A 20 14.23 -6.77 10.06
N ILE A 21 14.10 -7.03 8.76
CA ILE A 21 14.77 -8.14 8.10
C ILE A 21 16.25 -7.80 7.89
N ARG A 22 17.09 -8.28 8.82
CA ARG A 22 18.56 -8.24 8.70
C ARG A 22 18.96 -8.88 7.36
N ALA A 23 19.61 -8.09 6.50
CA ALA A 23 20.22 -8.64 5.29
C ALA A 23 21.23 -9.74 5.67
N PRO A 24 21.29 -10.86 4.93
CA PRO A 24 22.33 -11.86 5.15
C PRO A 24 23.69 -11.19 4.93
N GLU A 25 24.51 -11.18 5.97
CA GLU A 25 25.84 -10.58 5.98
C GLU A 25 26.88 -11.70 6.15
N SER A 26 27.97 -11.63 5.39
CA SER A 26 29.08 -12.57 5.57
C SER A 26 29.77 -12.34 6.92
N VAL A 27 30.36 -13.39 7.49
CA VAL A 27 31.08 -13.30 8.78
C VAL A 27 32.19 -12.24 8.72
N ALA A 28 32.89 -12.13 7.59
CA ALA A 28 33.92 -11.11 7.37
C ALA A 28 33.34 -9.68 7.43
N ALA A 29 32.20 -9.44 6.77
CA ALA A 29 31.53 -8.13 6.81
C ALA A 29 31.03 -7.77 8.22
N LEU A 30 30.52 -8.76 8.97
CA LEU A 30 30.10 -8.59 10.36
C LEU A 30 31.27 -8.17 11.28
N ILE A 31 32.44 -8.83 11.12
CA ILE A 31 33.64 -8.54 11.91
C ILE A 31 34.20 -7.15 11.56
N CYS A 32 34.36 -6.86 10.26
CA CYS A 32 34.80 -5.53 9.82
C CYS A 32 33.86 -4.42 10.31
N ARG A 33 32.55 -4.64 10.28
CA ARG A 33 31.58 -3.67 10.79
C ARG A 33 31.74 -3.42 12.28
N LYS A 34 31.89 -4.47 13.08
CA LYS A 34 32.11 -4.35 14.54
C LYS A 34 33.40 -3.61 14.86
N LEU A 35 34.48 -3.91 14.13
CA LEU A 35 35.77 -3.24 14.32
C LEU A 35 35.75 -1.77 13.90
N LEU A 36 34.96 -1.42 12.88
CA LEU A 36 34.83 -0.04 12.37
C LEU A 36 33.68 0.76 13.01
N GLY A 37 32.95 0.18 13.97
CA GLY A 37 31.82 0.84 14.62
C GLY A 37 30.68 1.26 13.69
N ARG A 38 30.53 0.61 12.53
CA ARG A 38 29.55 1.01 11.51
C ARG A 38 28.16 0.45 11.86
N PRO A 39 27.07 1.23 11.69
CA PRO A 39 25.72 0.70 11.86
C PRO A 39 25.40 -0.34 10.76
N PRO A 40 24.50 -1.30 11.03
CA PRO A 40 24.02 -2.21 9.98
C PRO A 40 23.36 -1.41 8.85
N PRO A 41 23.50 -1.85 7.59
CA PRO A 41 22.88 -1.15 6.48
C PRO A 41 21.36 -1.24 6.60
N VAL A 42 20.70 -0.07 6.68
CA VAL A 42 19.24 0.02 6.54
C VAL A 42 18.90 -0.21 5.07
N ARG A 43 18.20 -1.30 4.76
CA ARG A 43 17.81 -1.63 3.39
C ARG A 43 16.45 -1.02 3.10
N SER A 44 16.43 0.10 2.39
CA SER A 44 15.16 0.58 1.83
C SER A 44 14.64 -0.38 0.76
N TYR A 45 13.41 -0.87 0.94
CA TYR A 45 12.68 -1.66 -0.05
C TYR A 45 11.79 -0.82 -0.97
N ARG A 46 11.84 0.52 -0.85
CA ARG A 46 11.13 1.43 -1.76
C ARG A 46 11.63 1.25 -3.20
N GLY A 47 10.75 1.48 -4.17
CA GLY A 47 11.08 1.37 -5.60
C GLY A 47 11.29 -0.05 -6.14
N ARG A 48 11.09 -1.10 -5.32
CA ARG A 48 11.29 -2.51 -5.72
C ARG A 48 10.01 -3.22 -6.16
N GLY A 49 8.93 -2.48 -6.38
CA GLY A 49 7.64 -3.04 -6.79
C GLY A 49 6.84 -3.75 -5.70
N LEU A 50 7.33 -3.85 -4.45
CA LEU A 50 6.62 -4.55 -3.36
C LEU A 50 5.19 -4.04 -3.13
N GLY A 51 4.99 -2.72 -3.08
CA GLY A 51 3.65 -2.15 -2.95
C GLY A 51 2.73 -2.50 -4.13
N THR A 52 3.29 -2.69 -5.32
CA THR A 52 2.51 -3.15 -6.50
C THR A 52 2.19 -4.64 -6.40
N ALA A 53 3.16 -5.48 -6.07
CA ALA A 53 2.96 -6.92 -5.92
C ALA A 53 1.93 -7.24 -4.83
N MET A 54 2.03 -6.55 -3.68
CA MET A 54 1.05 -6.65 -2.61
C MET A 54 -0.34 -6.23 -3.06
N PHE A 55 -0.44 -5.15 -3.82
CA PHE A 55 -1.72 -4.67 -4.31
C PHE A 55 -2.38 -5.65 -5.30
N VAL A 56 -1.59 -6.25 -6.19
CA VAL A 56 -2.07 -7.30 -7.10
C VAL A 56 -2.59 -8.49 -6.29
N LEU A 57 -1.81 -8.97 -5.33
CA LEU A 57 -2.22 -10.06 -4.44
C LEU A 57 -3.54 -9.77 -3.72
N LEU A 58 -3.66 -8.58 -3.11
CA LEU A 58 -4.89 -8.18 -2.40
C LEU A 58 -6.09 -8.10 -3.34
N SER A 59 -5.90 -7.57 -4.55
CA SER A 59 -6.97 -7.49 -5.54
C SER A 59 -7.44 -8.87 -6.00
N ASP A 60 -6.50 -9.80 -6.19
CA ASP A 60 -6.82 -11.17 -6.61
C ASP A 60 -7.50 -11.96 -5.49
N LEU A 61 -7.02 -11.83 -4.25
CA LEU A 61 -7.66 -12.40 -3.07
C LEU A 61 -9.08 -11.87 -2.89
N ALA A 62 -9.27 -10.54 -2.95
CA ALA A 62 -10.58 -9.91 -2.82
C ALA A 62 -11.54 -10.37 -3.92
N ARG A 63 -11.10 -10.44 -5.19
CA ARG A 63 -11.90 -11.01 -6.28
C ARG A 63 -12.30 -12.46 -6.01
N SER A 64 -11.35 -13.29 -5.60
CA SER A 64 -11.60 -14.71 -5.35
C SER A 64 -12.60 -14.96 -4.21
N ALA A 65 -12.66 -14.03 -3.25
CA ALA A 65 -13.62 -14.04 -2.15
C ALA A 65 -14.96 -13.37 -2.49
N GLY A 66 -15.17 -12.93 -3.74
CA GLY A 66 -16.42 -12.32 -4.19
C GLY A 66 -16.59 -10.84 -3.84
N PHE A 67 -15.53 -10.14 -3.42
CA PHE A 67 -15.61 -8.69 -3.22
C PHE A 67 -15.63 -7.95 -4.56
N HIS A 68 -16.44 -6.89 -4.62
CA HIS A 68 -16.66 -6.15 -5.85
C HIS A 68 -15.76 -4.91 -5.98
N ARG A 69 -15.22 -4.41 -4.87
CA ARG A 69 -14.34 -3.23 -4.88
C ARG A 69 -13.37 -3.21 -3.70
N LEU A 70 -12.27 -2.49 -3.89
CA LEU A 70 -11.32 -2.11 -2.85
C LEU A 70 -11.46 -0.63 -2.54
N GLU A 71 -11.50 -0.30 -1.26
CA GLU A 71 -11.54 1.08 -0.77
C GLU A 71 -10.44 1.35 0.24
N GLY A 72 -10.01 2.60 0.30
CA GLY A 72 -9.07 3.10 1.29
C GLY A 72 -9.04 4.62 1.30
N TRP A 73 -8.15 5.19 2.10
CA TRP A 73 -7.94 6.63 2.14
C TRP A 73 -6.46 6.97 2.14
N ILE A 74 -6.16 8.20 1.75
CA ILE A 74 -4.81 8.79 1.79
C ILE A 74 -4.82 9.86 2.87
N SER A 75 -3.83 9.84 3.77
CA SER A 75 -3.65 10.86 4.79
C SER A 75 -2.74 12.02 4.35
N ASP A 76 -2.80 13.14 5.07
CA ASP A 76 -1.88 14.27 4.93
C ASP A 76 -0.43 13.85 5.19
N VAL A 77 -0.20 12.90 6.10
CA VAL A 77 1.10 12.30 6.38
C VAL A 77 1.63 11.54 5.17
N ASP A 78 0.77 10.76 4.51
CA ASP A 78 1.18 9.98 3.33
C ASP A 78 1.62 10.89 2.18
N THR A 79 0.85 11.95 1.93
CA THR A 79 1.15 12.92 0.87
C THR A 79 2.34 13.83 1.22
N LYS A 80 2.59 14.10 2.50
CA LYS A 80 3.80 14.82 2.95
C LYS A 80 5.08 14.06 2.59
N TYR A 81 5.09 12.74 2.72
CA TYR A 81 6.28 11.93 2.41
C TYR A 81 6.31 11.39 0.97
N ASN A 82 5.14 11.26 0.34
CA ASN A 82 4.99 10.78 -1.04
C ASN A 82 3.95 11.64 -1.79
N PRO A 83 4.32 12.84 -2.27
CA PRO A 83 3.37 13.74 -2.94
C PRO A 83 2.68 13.13 -4.17
N ASP A 84 3.36 12.23 -4.88
CA ASP A 84 2.86 11.56 -6.08
C ASP A 84 1.98 10.33 -5.78
N LEU A 85 1.69 10.05 -4.51
CA LEU A 85 0.92 8.86 -4.11
C LEU A 85 -0.48 8.80 -4.74
N PRO A 86 -1.26 9.90 -4.81
CA PRO A 86 -2.53 9.92 -5.55
C PRO A 86 -2.37 9.47 -7.00
N ASP A 87 -1.36 9.96 -7.72
CA ASP A 87 -1.11 9.57 -9.11
C ASP A 87 -0.64 8.13 -9.23
N TRP A 88 0.10 7.63 -8.24
CA TRP A 88 0.50 6.23 -8.16
C TRP A 88 -0.71 5.30 -8.10
N TYR A 89 -1.76 5.68 -7.36
CA TYR A 89 -3.03 4.95 -7.31
C TYR A 89 -3.81 5.07 -8.63
N ARG A 90 -3.92 6.27 -9.20
CA ARG A 90 -4.60 6.50 -10.50
C ARG A 90 -4.02 5.62 -11.60
N ARG A 91 -2.68 5.54 -11.71
CA ARG A 91 -1.98 4.67 -12.68
C ARG A 91 -2.27 3.17 -12.51
N ARG A 92 -2.88 2.75 -11.40
CA ARG A 92 -3.23 1.35 -11.10
C ARG A 92 -4.74 1.08 -11.16
N GLY A 93 -5.49 2.01 -11.73
CA GLY A 93 -6.93 1.88 -11.97
C GLY A 93 -7.80 2.26 -10.78
N PHE A 94 -7.27 3.02 -9.82
CA PHE A 94 -8.10 3.61 -8.78
C PHE A 94 -8.72 4.92 -9.23
N ILE A 95 -9.96 5.14 -8.81
CA ILE A 95 -10.57 6.46 -8.73
C ILE A 95 -10.07 7.10 -7.43
N VAL A 96 -9.51 8.29 -7.52
CA VAL A 96 -9.00 9.05 -6.37
C VAL A 96 -9.82 10.33 -6.24
N THR A 97 -10.58 10.42 -5.17
CA THR A 97 -11.45 11.56 -4.86
C THR A 97 -10.79 12.39 -3.78
N ASN A 98 -10.30 13.58 -4.15
CA ASN A 98 -9.68 14.51 -3.21
C ASN A 98 -10.74 15.15 -2.30
N GLY A 99 -10.39 15.37 -1.04
CA GLY A 99 -11.23 16.06 -0.08
C GLY A 99 -11.09 15.48 1.33
N PRO A 100 -11.53 16.24 2.34
CA PRO A 100 -11.65 15.71 3.68
C PRO A 100 -12.67 14.56 3.64
N GLY A 101 -12.30 13.41 4.20
CA GLY A 101 -13.22 12.29 4.36
C GLY A 101 -13.60 12.05 5.82
N GLN A 102 -14.04 10.84 6.11
CA GLN A 102 -14.55 10.46 7.43
C GLN A 102 -13.45 10.35 8.50
N TYR A 103 -12.18 10.21 8.10
CA TYR A 103 -11.07 9.96 9.02
C TYR A 103 -10.22 11.21 9.28
N PRO A 104 -9.66 11.36 10.51
CA PRO A 104 -8.67 12.40 10.79
C PRO A 104 -7.52 12.33 9.79
N HIS A 105 -7.01 13.49 9.38
CA HIS A 105 -5.90 13.61 8.43
C HIS A 105 -6.19 13.11 7.01
N GLN A 106 -7.41 12.67 6.68
CA GLN A 106 -7.74 12.21 5.34
C GLN A 106 -7.74 13.37 4.34
N VAL A 107 -7.02 13.20 3.23
CA VAL A 107 -6.95 14.16 2.12
C VAL A 107 -7.52 13.61 0.81
N ALA A 108 -7.69 12.29 0.71
CA ALA A 108 -8.38 11.66 -0.40
C ALA A 108 -8.97 10.29 -0.02
N THR A 109 -9.99 9.87 -0.74
CA THR A 109 -10.49 8.49 -0.78
C THR A 109 -10.01 7.82 -2.06
N ILE A 110 -9.69 6.53 -2.01
CA ILE A 110 -9.35 5.71 -3.16
C ILE A 110 -10.34 4.56 -3.29
N CYS A 111 -10.80 4.30 -4.51
CA CYS A 111 -11.67 3.17 -4.81
C CYS A 111 -11.24 2.48 -6.10
N LYS A 112 -11.25 1.15 -6.12
CA LYS A 112 -11.00 0.36 -7.32
C LYS A 112 -12.07 -0.72 -7.48
N ASP A 113 -12.69 -0.73 -8.65
CA ASP A 113 -13.59 -1.81 -9.06
C ASP A 113 -12.81 -3.10 -9.36
N LEU A 114 -13.31 -4.22 -8.85
CA LEU A 114 -12.74 -5.55 -9.02
C LEU A 114 -13.54 -6.45 -9.97
N THR A 115 -14.70 -6.02 -10.46
CA THR A 115 -15.67 -6.86 -11.19
C THR A 115 -15.31 -7.17 -12.65
N GLY A 116 -14.22 -6.60 -13.20
CA GLY A 116 -13.62 -7.04 -14.47
C GLY A 116 -14.45 -6.82 -15.74
N GLY A 117 -15.62 -6.18 -15.68
CA GLY A 117 -16.47 -5.90 -16.84
C GLY A 117 -16.15 -4.55 -17.51
N PRO A 118 -16.40 -4.39 -18.84
CA PRO A 118 -16.28 -3.12 -19.55
C PRO A 118 -17.38 -2.09 -19.20
N GLY A 119 -18.10 -2.30 -18.08
CA GLY A 119 -19.11 -1.39 -17.56
C GLY A 119 -18.46 -0.32 -16.68
N PHE A 120 -18.45 0.91 -17.17
CA PHE A 120 -17.98 2.09 -16.47
C PHE A 120 -18.65 2.31 -15.10
N GLY A 121 -17.87 2.34 -14.03
CA GLY A 121 -17.81 3.51 -13.14
C GLY A 121 -18.83 3.67 -12.02
N ASP A 122 -19.81 2.79 -11.84
CA ASP A 122 -20.85 3.01 -10.81
C ASP A 122 -20.54 2.41 -9.43
N GLY A 123 -19.56 1.51 -9.32
CA GLY A 123 -19.19 0.89 -8.04
C GLY A 123 -18.42 1.81 -7.08
N CYS A 124 -17.84 2.90 -7.57
CA CYS A 124 -16.97 3.82 -6.84
C CYS A 124 -17.48 5.28 -6.86
N ARG A 125 -18.70 5.52 -7.37
CA ARG A 125 -19.37 6.82 -7.39
C ARG A 125 -20.38 6.93 -6.24
#